data_AF-A0A0G0TRN8-F1
#
_entry.id   AF-A0A0G0TRN8-F1
#
_cell.length_a   1.000
_cell.length_b   1.000
_cell.length_c   1.000
_cell.angle_alpha   90.00
_cell.angle_beta   90.00
_cell.angle_gamma   90.00
#
_symmetry.space_group_name_H-M   'P 1'
#
loop_
_entity.id
_entity.type
_entity.pdbx_description
1 polymer ?
#
loop_
_entity_poly.entity_id
_entity_poly.type
_entity_poly.pdbx_seq_one_letter_code
_entity_poly.pdbx_strand_id
1 'polypeptide(L)'
;MENYADIIHKTFSRNPFAMFAPNPQGVHFENQESGEKIILLLRAHIVTLVPSAFLILLLAFVPFFVPFFLGIIRVHALSVFDPRQLILVTIFWYLFVFGFSFYKFIFWYFNVYLVTNERVIDIDFRGILHKETSYAKLNQIQ
;
A
#
# COMPACT_ATOMS: atom_id res chain seq x y z
N MET A 1 -7.58 18.68 -31.99
CA MET A 1 -7.77 17.96 -30.72
C MET A 1 -6.70 16.90 -30.69
N GLU A 2 -5.69 17.03 -29.83
CA GLU A 2 -4.61 16.02 -29.73
C GLU A 2 -5.22 14.68 -29.29
N ASN A 3 -4.83 13.60 -29.96
CA ASN A 3 -5.31 12.27 -29.66
C ASN A 3 -4.66 11.80 -28.36
N TYR A 4 -5.46 11.59 -27.31
CA TYR A 4 -4.97 11.16 -25.99
C TYR A 4 -4.16 9.85 -26.04
N ALA A 5 -4.42 8.98 -27.02
CA ALA A 5 -3.64 7.76 -27.23
C ALA A 5 -2.16 8.05 -27.54
N ASP A 6 -1.87 9.08 -28.35
CA ASP A 6 -0.50 9.44 -28.72
C ASP A 6 0.29 10.02 -27.55
N ILE A 7 -0.39 10.68 -26.60
CA ILE A 7 0.24 11.26 -25.41
C ILE A 7 0.71 10.15 -24.46
N ILE A 8 -0.11 9.11 -24.25
CA ILE A 8 0.23 7.96 -23.38
C ILE A 8 1.46 7.23 -23.91
N HIS A 9 1.63 7.11 -25.23
CA HIS A 9 2.81 6.48 -25.83
C HIS A 9 4.11 7.29 -25.67
N LYS A 10 4.03 8.61 -25.42
CA LYS A 10 5.19 9.49 -25.29
C LYS A 10 5.59 9.80 -23.85
N THR A 11 4.71 9.56 -22.88
CA THR A 11 5.00 9.82 -21.47
C THR A 11 5.63 8.59 -20.83
N PHE A 12 6.80 8.80 -20.22
CA PHE A 12 7.50 7.79 -19.43
C PHE A 12 7.36 8.14 -17.95
N SER A 13 6.89 7.19 -17.15
CA SER A 13 6.89 7.33 -15.70
C SER A 13 8.13 6.69 -15.08
N ARG A 14 8.86 7.47 -14.28
CA ARG A 14 9.97 7.02 -13.44
C ARG A 14 9.62 7.04 -11.95
N ASN A 15 8.42 7.50 -11.59
CA ASN A 15 8.01 7.64 -10.20
C ASN A 15 7.56 6.27 -9.67
N PRO A 16 8.25 5.68 -8.66
CA PRO A 16 7.89 4.39 -8.10
C PRO A 16 6.54 4.39 -7.36
N PHE A 17 6.02 5.57 -7.00
CA PHE A 17 4.72 5.76 -6.34
C PHE A 17 3.61 6.20 -7.29
N ALA A 18 3.86 6.21 -8.61
CA ALA A 18 2.84 6.55 -9.57
C ALA A 18 1.69 5.53 -9.53
N MET A 19 0.46 6.04 -9.35
CA MET A 19 -0.77 5.24 -9.43
C MET A 19 -1.16 4.97 -10.87
N PHE A 20 -0.71 5.83 -11.79
CA PHE A 20 -0.84 5.71 -13.23
C PHE A 20 0.53 5.98 -13.84
N ALA A 21 1.16 4.95 -14.40
CA ALA A 21 2.52 5.00 -14.89
C ALA A 21 2.58 4.49 -16.34
N PRO A 22 2.43 5.38 -17.34
CA PRO A 22 2.62 5.00 -18.74
C PRO A 22 4.11 4.70 -19.01
N ASN A 23 4.36 3.67 -19.80
CA ASN A 23 5.68 3.15 -20.17
C ASN A 23 6.67 3.16 -18.99
N PRO A 24 6.38 2.43 -17.89
CA PRO A 24 7.17 2.50 -16.68
C PRO A 24 8.60 1.99 -16.93
N GLN A 25 9.61 2.73 -16.47
CA GLN A 25 11.01 2.31 -16.59
C GLN A 25 11.47 1.55 -15.34
N GLY A 26 12.20 0.45 -15.53
CA GLY A 26 12.77 -0.35 -14.44
C GLY A 26 11.79 -1.33 -13.77
N VAL A 27 10.62 -1.56 -14.37
CA VAL A 27 9.66 -2.57 -13.91
C VAL A 27 9.77 -3.81 -14.78
N HIS A 28 9.94 -4.96 -14.15
CA HIS A 28 9.91 -6.29 -14.78
C HIS A 28 9.13 -7.25 -13.89
N PHE A 29 8.54 -8.28 -14.48
CA PHE A 29 7.85 -9.34 -13.74
C PHE A 29 8.39 -10.72 -14.13
N GLU A 30 8.14 -11.71 -13.27
CA GLU A 30 8.80 -13.02 -13.27
C GLU A 30 8.61 -13.82 -14.57
N ASN A 31 7.40 -13.78 -15.15
CA ASN A 31 7.03 -14.53 -16.36
C ASN A 31 6.96 -13.64 -17.63
N GLN A 32 7.75 -12.57 -17.68
CA GLN A 32 7.75 -11.65 -18.81
C GLN A 32 8.38 -12.29 -20.06
N GLU A 33 7.63 -12.32 -21.17
CA GLU A 33 8.09 -12.95 -22.41
C GLU A 33 9.13 -12.07 -23.15
N SER A 34 9.96 -12.70 -23.98
CA SER A 34 10.99 -12.00 -24.74
C SER A 34 10.36 -11.04 -25.75
N GLY A 35 10.54 -9.74 -25.52
CA GLY A 35 9.93 -8.69 -26.35
C GLY A 35 8.60 -8.15 -25.81
N GLU A 36 8.04 -8.73 -24.74
CA GLU A 36 6.86 -8.21 -24.05
C GLU A 36 7.21 -6.89 -23.35
N LYS A 37 6.46 -5.83 -23.66
CA LYS A 37 6.64 -4.48 -23.14
C LYS A 37 5.47 -4.07 -22.28
N ILE A 38 5.76 -3.57 -21.09
CA ILE A 38 4.75 -2.97 -20.20
C ILE A 38 4.41 -1.58 -20.74
N ILE A 39 3.18 -1.41 -21.19
CA ILE A 39 2.66 -0.14 -21.73
C ILE A 39 2.15 0.73 -20.59
N LEU A 40 1.55 0.13 -19.57
CA LEU A 40 0.96 0.86 -18.45
C LEU A 40 1.05 0.03 -17.17
N LEU A 41 1.42 0.69 -16.09
CA LEU A 41 1.28 0.19 -14.73
C LEU A 41 0.24 1.04 -14.00
N LEU A 42 -0.71 0.36 -13.36
CA LEU A 42 -1.76 0.94 -12.55
C LEU A 42 -1.67 0.44 -11.13
N ARG A 43 -2.01 1.31 -10.17
CA ARG A 43 -2.19 0.97 -8.75
C ARG A 43 -3.46 1.61 -8.22
N ALA A 44 -3.92 1.12 -7.08
CA ALA A 44 -5.01 1.75 -6.36
C ALA A 44 -4.69 3.22 -6.06
N HIS A 45 -5.70 4.09 -6.16
CA HIS A 45 -5.51 5.51 -5.87
C HIS A 45 -5.15 5.71 -4.39
N ILE A 46 -4.33 6.72 -4.06
CA ILE A 46 -3.85 7.02 -2.69
C ILE A 46 -5.01 7.32 -1.73
N VAL A 47 -6.17 7.74 -2.25
CA VAL A 47 -7.40 7.93 -1.48
C VAL A 47 -7.85 6.63 -0.79
N THR A 48 -7.54 5.46 -1.35
CA THR A 48 -7.83 4.18 -0.70
C THR A 48 -7.08 3.98 0.61
N LEU A 49 -5.96 4.67 0.82
CA LEU A 49 -5.22 4.66 2.09
C LEU A 49 -5.85 5.55 3.17
N VAL A 50 -6.76 6.47 2.83
CA VAL A 50 -7.31 7.47 3.76
C VAL A 50 -7.99 6.83 4.99
N PRO A 51 -8.88 5.82 4.86
CA PRO A 51 -9.49 5.20 6.02
C PRO A 51 -8.47 4.55 6.96
N SER A 52 -7.49 3.84 6.38
CA SER A 52 -6.39 3.25 7.16
C SER A 52 -5.49 4.30 7.79
N ALA A 53 -5.18 5.39 7.09
CA ALA A 53 -4.35 6.48 7.60
C ALA A 53 -5.01 7.16 8.80
N PHE A 54 -6.33 7.40 8.72
CA PHE A 54 -7.10 7.92 9.85
C PHE A 54 -7.06 6.98 11.06
N LEU A 55 -7.23 5.67 10.85
CA LEU A 55 -7.14 4.68 11.93
C LEU A 55 -5.73 4.63 12.53
N ILE A 56 -4.69 4.64 11.70
CA ILE A 56 -3.28 4.66 12.15
C ILE A 56 -3.02 5.91 12.98
N LEU A 57 -3.53 7.07 12.55
CA LEU A 57 -3.42 8.32 13.29
C LEU A 57 -4.08 8.21 14.66
N LEU A 58 -5.32 7.70 14.72
CA LEU A 58 -6.03 7.46 15.98
C LEU A 58 -5.22 6.54 16.90
N LEU A 59 -4.76 5.40 16.39
CA LEU A 59 -3.96 4.43 17.14
C LEU A 59 -2.64 5.02 17.65
N ALA A 60 -1.98 5.87 16.85
CA ALA A 60 -0.74 6.54 17.25
C ALA A 60 -0.97 7.48 18.45
N PHE A 61 -2.14 8.08 18.57
CA PHE A 61 -2.47 8.97 19.69
C PHE A 61 -3.03 8.25 20.93
N VAL A 62 -3.33 6.95 20.85
CA VAL A 62 -3.87 6.18 21.99
C VAL A 62 -3.04 6.32 23.27
N PRO A 63 -1.69 6.22 23.26
CA PRO A 63 -0.89 6.38 24.48
C PRO A 63 -1.03 7.75 25.15
N PHE A 64 -1.43 8.80 24.42
CA PHE A 64 -1.70 10.13 24.97
C PHE A 64 -3.11 10.24 25.55
N PHE A 65 -4.10 9.66 24.86
CA PHE A 65 -5.50 9.73 25.27
C PHE A 65 -5.82 8.82 26.46
N VAL A 66 -5.21 7.63 26.55
CA VAL A 66 -5.45 6.68 27.65
C VAL A 66 -5.25 7.29 29.04
N PRO A 67 -4.09 7.88 29.39
CA PRO A 67 -3.91 8.50 30.70
C PRO A 67 -4.85 9.69 30.92
N PHE A 68 -5.14 10.47 29.88
CA PHE A 68 -6.07 11.60 29.95
C PHE A 68 -7.49 11.15 30.34
N PHE A 69 -8.04 10.14 29.66
CA PHE A 69 -9.38 9.63 29.96
C PHE A 69 -9.45 8.91 31.31
N LEU A 70 -8.43 8.13 31.68
CA LEU A 70 -8.36 7.48 32.99
C LEU A 70 -8.35 8.49 34.15
N GLY A 71 -7.68 9.64 33.96
CA GLY A 71 -7.70 10.75 34.90
C GLY A 71 -9.09 11.36 35.09
N ILE A 72 -9.86 11.53 34.01
CA ILE A 72 -11.24 12.07 34.07
C ILE A 72 -12.15 11.17 34.90
N ILE A 73 -12.06 9.84 34.72
CA ILE A 73 -12.89 8.86 35.45
C ILE A 73 -12.31 8.45 36.81
N ARG A 74 -11.19 9.05 37.25
CA ARG A 74 -10.50 8.80 38.52
C ARG A 74 -10.06 7.33 38.72
N VAL A 75 -9.74 6.64 37.64
CA VAL A 75 -9.26 5.25 37.67
C VAL A 75 -7.74 5.23 37.63
N HIS A 76 -7.11 4.62 38.64
CA HIS A 76 -5.65 4.54 38.78
C HIS A 76 -5.09 3.22 38.21
N ALA A 77 -5.56 2.79 37.04
CA ALA A 77 -5.12 1.52 36.45
C ALA A 77 -3.63 1.52 36.07
N LEU A 78 -3.08 2.68 35.72
CA LEU A 78 -1.67 2.82 35.33
C LEU A 78 -0.70 2.75 36.52
N SER A 79 -1.15 2.97 37.76
CA SER A 79 -0.28 2.94 38.94
C SER A 79 0.14 1.52 39.34
N VAL A 80 -0.48 0.50 38.76
CA VAL A 80 -0.11 -0.92 38.96
C VAL A 80 1.18 -1.26 38.22
N PHE A 81 1.54 -0.49 37.18
CA PHE A 81 2.73 -0.70 36.37
C PHE A 81 3.90 0.15 36.85
N ASP A 82 5.10 -0.43 36.90
CA ASP A 82 6.36 0.30 37.05
C ASP A 82 6.56 1.20 35.80
N PRO A 83 7.09 2.44 35.94
CA PRO A 83 7.48 3.28 34.80
C PRO A 83 8.24 2.56 33.68
N ARG A 84 9.12 1.60 34.01
CA ARG A 84 9.82 0.78 33.01
C ARG A 84 8.88 -0.12 32.21
N GLN A 85 7.88 -0.70 32.86
CA GLN A 85 6.88 -1.52 32.18
C GLN A 85 6.01 -0.66 31.25
N LEU A 86 5.64 0.55 31.67
CA LEU A 86 4.89 1.49 30.83
C LEU A 86 5.67 1.89 29.57
N ILE A 87 6.98 2.12 29.70
CA ILE A 87 7.86 2.38 28.54
C ILE A 87 7.85 1.19 27.58
N LEU A 88 8.03 -0.03 28.10
CA LEU A 88 8.02 -1.25 27.27
C LEU A 88 6.68 -1.41 26.54
N VAL A 89 5.56 -1.28 27.24
CA VAL A 89 4.21 -1.34 26.64
C VAL A 89 4.06 -0.28 25.54
N THR A 90 4.54 0.94 25.78
CA THR A 90 4.49 2.03 24.79
C THR A 90 5.33 1.70 23.55
N ILE A 91 6.53 1.13 23.72
CA ILE A 91 7.37 0.69 22.59
C ILE A 91 6.68 -0.40 21.80
N PHE A 92 6.14 -1.43 22.46
CA PHE A 92 5.39 -2.50 21.81
C PHE A 92 4.16 -1.96 21.06
N TRP A 93 3.47 -0.97 21.64
CA TRP A 93 2.35 -0.31 21.00
C TRP A 93 2.76 0.37 19.68
N TYR A 94 3.82 1.17 19.70
CA TYR A 94 4.31 1.83 18.48
C TYR A 94 4.86 0.84 17.46
N LEU A 95 5.48 -0.27 17.89
CA LEU A 95 5.89 -1.34 16.99
C LEU A 95 4.68 -2.00 16.31
N PHE A 96 3.60 -2.23 17.05
CA PHE A 96 2.34 -2.73 16.50
C PHE A 96 1.74 -1.75 15.49
N VAL A 97 1.64 -0.45 15.84
CA VAL A 97 1.12 0.59 14.94
C VAL A 97 1.97 0.70 13.67
N PHE A 98 3.30 0.64 13.80
CA PHE A 98 4.22 0.61 12.67
C PHE A 98 3.99 -0.63 11.80
N GLY A 99 3.91 -1.82 12.39
CA GLY A 99 3.65 -3.07 11.66
C GLY A 99 2.34 -3.03 10.89
N PHE A 100 1.27 -2.51 11.50
CA PHE A 100 -0.02 -2.34 10.84
C PHE A 100 0.04 -1.30 9.70
N SER A 101 0.70 -0.16 9.92
CA SER A 101 0.91 0.86 8.88
C SER A 101 1.73 0.32 7.71
N PHE A 102 2.80 -0.41 8.01
CA PHE A 102 3.67 -1.02 7.01
C PHE A 102 2.92 -2.09 6.20
N TYR A 103 2.13 -2.93 6.86
CA TYR A 103 1.27 -3.90 6.20
C TYR A 103 0.31 -3.22 5.20
N LYS A 104 -0.37 -2.15 5.60
CA LYS A 104 -1.26 -1.40 4.69
C LYS A 104 -0.51 -0.76 3.52
N PHE A 105 0.68 -0.22 3.78
CA PHE A 105 1.53 0.35 2.74
C PHE A 105 1.99 -0.70 1.73
N ILE A 106 2.46 -1.87 2.17
CA ILE A 106 2.92 -2.96 1.31
C ILE A 106 1.79 -3.41 0.37
N PHE A 107 0.59 -3.64 0.90
CA PHE A 107 -0.55 -4.05 0.10
C PHE A 107 -0.94 -2.99 -0.93
N TRP A 108 -0.96 -1.72 -0.55
CA TRP A 108 -1.24 -0.64 -1.51
C TRP A 108 -0.15 -0.49 -2.58
N TYR A 109 1.12 -0.66 -2.20
CA TYR A 109 2.25 -0.43 -3.09
C TYR A 109 2.47 -1.57 -4.08
N PHE A 110 2.31 -2.82 -3.64
CA PHE A 110 2.64 -4.00 -4.44
C PHE A 110 1.45 -4.61 -5.18
N ASN A 111 0.21 -4.23 -4.85
CA ASN A 111 -0.95 -4.60 -5.67
C ASN A 111 -0.97 -3.72 -6.91
N VAL A 112 -0.70 -4.33 -8.06
CA VAL A 112 -0.51 -3.62 -9.33
C VAL A 112 -1.20 -4.34 -10.47
N TYR A 113 -1.75 -3.54 -11.39
CA TYR A 113 -2.24 -4.02 -12.68
C TYR A 113 -1.25 -3.59 -13.76
N LEU A 114 -0.78 -4.53 -14.55
CA LEU A 114 0.11 -4.28 -15.68
C LEU A 114 -0.64 -4.53 -16.98
N VAL A 115 -0.58 -3.59 -17.90
CA VAL A 115 -1.04 -3.76 -19.27
C VAL A 115 0.17 -3.83 -20.17
N THR A 116 0.34 -4.96 -20.85
CA THR A 116 1.41 -5.18 -21.83
C THR A 116 0.86 -5.14 -23.25
N ASN A 117 1.73 -5.25 -24.25
CA ASN A 117 1.33 -5.41 -25.64
C ASN A 117 0.72 -6.79 -25.97
N GLU A 118 0.69 -7.71 -25.00
CA GLU A 118 0.21 -9.09 -25.20
C GLU A 118 -0.98 -9.44 -24.31
N ARG A 119 -0.97 -8.97 -23.06
CA ARG A 119 -1.93 -9.36 -22.01
C ARG A 119 -2.06 -8.31 -20.92
N VAL A 120 -3.13 -8.44 -20.15
CA VAL A 120 -3.33 -7.76 -18.87
C VAL A 120 -2.93 -8.72 -17.76
N ILE A 121 -2.21 -8.22 -16.77
CA ILE A 121 -1.68 -8.97 -15.65
C ILE A 121 -2.17 -8.28 -14.38
N ASP A 122 -2.79 -9.05 -13.49
CA ASP A 122 -3.19 -8.61 -12.17
C ASP A 122 -2.29 -9.27 -11.12
N ILE A 123 -1.60 -8.47 -10.32
CA ILE A 123 -0.72 -8.94 -9.26
C ILE A 123 -1.30 -8.47 -7.92
N ASP A 124 -1.80 -9.42 -7.15
CA ASP A 124 -2.44 -9.18 -5.86
C ASP A 124 -1.68 -9.87 -4.73
N PHE A 125 -1.34 -9.11 -3.69
CA PHE A 125 -0.88 -9.65 -2.42
C PHE A 125 -2.08 -9.82 -1.49
N ARG A 126 -2.36 -11.08 -1.10
CA ARG A 126 -3.36 -11.41 -0.06
C ARG A 126 -2.75 -11.56 1.33
N GLY A 127 -1.44 -11.75 1.38
CA GLY A 127 -0.62 -11.86 2.59
C GLY A 127 0.75 -11.23 2.30
N ILE A 128 1.54 -10.95 3.34
CA ILE A 128 2.94 -10.49 3.16
C ILE A 128 3.76 -11.51 2.36
N LEU A 129 3.43 -12.81 2.48
CA LEU A 129 4.11 -13.92 1.82
C LEU A 129 3.29 -14.59 0.72
N HIS A 130 2.09 -14.07 0.41
CA HIS A 130 1.17 -14.71 -0.55
C HIS A 130 0.82 -13.76 -1.69
N LYS A 131 1.45 -14.01 -2.84
CA LYS A 131 1.24 -13.32 -4.11
C LYS A 131 0.37 -14.19 -5.03
N GLU A 132 -0.73 -13.65 -5.51
CA GLU A 132 -1.53 -14.21 -6.59
C GLU A 132 -1.24 -13.43 -7.87
N THR A 133 -1.17 -14.12 -9.01
CA THR A 133 -0.97 -13.47 -10.30
C THR A 133 -1.93 -14.08 -11.32
N SER A 134 -2.76 -13.24 -11.91
CA SER A 134 -3.75 -13.61 -12.90
C SER A 134 -3.42 -12.96 -14.25
N TYR A 135 -3.73 -13.68 -15.34
CA TYR A 135 -3.36 -13.27 -16.70
C TYR A 135 -4.58 -13.32 -17.61
N ALA A 136 -4.78 -12.28 -18.41
CA ALA A 136 -5.82 -12.21 -19.44
C ALA A 136 -5.22 -11.74 -20.77
N LYS A 137 -5.22 -12.60 -21.80
CA LYS A 137 -4.70 -12.24 -23.13
C LYS A 137 -5.63 -11.24 -23.81
N LEU A 138 -5.07 -10.21 -24.45
CA LEU A 138 -5.87 -9.16 -25.09
C LEU A 138 -6.80 -9.69 -26.18
N ASN A 139 -6.39 -10.75 -26.89
CA ASN A 139 -7.18 -11.40 -27.94
C ASN A 139 -8.36 -12.27 -27.42
N GLN A 140 -8.57 -12.33 -26.10
CA GLN A 140 -9.68 -13.05 -25.47
C GLN A 140 -10.66 -12.10 -24.76
N ILE A 141 -10.42 -10.79 -24.80
CA ILE A 141 -11.30 -9.78 -24.21
C ILE A 141 -12.34 -9.38 -25.28
N GLN A 142 -13.62 -9.67 -25.04
CA GLN A 142 -14.76 -9.29 -25.88
C GLN A 142 -15.39 -7.98 -25.41
#